data_AF-A0A973ETN8-F1
#
_entry.id   AF-A0A973ETN8-F1
#
_cell.length_a   1.000
_cell.length_b   1.000
_cell.length_c   1.000
_cell.angle_alpha   90.00
_cell.angle_beta   90.00
_cell.angle_gamma   90.00
#
_symmetry.space_group_name_H-M   'P 1'
#
loop_
_entity.id
_entity.type
_entity.pdbx_description
1 polymer ?
#
loop_
_entity_poly.entity_id
_entity_poly.type
_entity_poly.pdbx_seq_one_letter_code
_entity_poly.pdbx_strand_id
1 'polypeptide(L)'
;MSLYRQIVFSEILIFIDYFGFMAYSNYIKLFCKKSLKKLLDYFDKALVDRNQTISYSQYGEDKIILTMLDLYKVKQPKYMDIGAYHPFKFSNTALLYKNGIRGINIEPDPRQFRLFQKYRKNDINLNIGIFTEKGKIRYYQFERSEYNTFSEEASFNTVKQGIKKISEISIDVDTYTNIVLERLNGIPPDILFLDAEGLDFAILK
;
A
#
# COMPACT_ATOMS: atom_id res chain seq x y z
N MET A 1 2.18 -28.14 6.18
CA MET A 1 2.60 -26.99 5.35
C MET A 1 1.58 -25.88 5.53
N SER A 2 1.93 -24.82 6.26
CA SER A 2 1.05 -23.67 6.52
C SER A 2 0.79 -22.93 5.21
N LEU A 3 -0.46 -22.90 4.73
CA LEU A 3 -0.87 -22.00 3.67
C LEU A 3 -0.87 -20.57 4.24
N TYR A 4 0.22 -19.84 4.06
CA TYR A 4 0.22 -18.40 4.26
C TYR A 4 -0.69 -17.78 3.19
N ARG A 5 -1.82 -17.22 3.62
CA ARG A 5 -2.73 -16.45 2.76
C ARG A 5 -2.22 -15.02 2.73
N GLN A 6 -1.38 -14.71 1.76
CA GLN A 6 -0.98 -13.33 1.49
C GLN A 6 -2.09 -12.65 0.68
N ILE A 7 -2.54 -11.47 1.13
CA ILE A 7 -3.47 -10.64 0.35
C ILE A 7 -2.67 -9.45 -0.18
N VAL A 8 -2.51 -9.39 -1.51
CA VAL A 8 -1.80 -8.33 -2.23
C VAL A 8 -2.84 -7.41 -2.85
N PHE A 9 -2.70 -6.11 -2.62
CA PHE A 9 -3.55 -5.08 -3.22
C PHE A 9 -2.70 -4.14 -4.07
N SER A 10 -2.97 -4.15 -5.38
CA SER A 10 -2.37 -3.25 -6.36
C SER A 10 -3.51 -2.56 -7.12
N GLU A 11 -4.25 -1.67 -6.46
CA GLU A 11 -5.51 -1.03 -6.93
C GLU A 11 -6.80 -1.84 -6.61
N ILE A 12 -7.51 -1.44 -5.56
CA ILE A 12 -8.87 -1.95 -5.30
C ILE A 12 -9.88 -1.11 -6.09
N LEU A 13 -10.31 -1.62 -7.25
CA LEU A 13 -11.61 -1.30 -7.84
C LEU A 13 -12.67 -2.25 -7.24
N ILE A 14 -13.45 -1.77 -6.28
CA ILE A 14 -14.71 -2.44 -5.90
C ILE A 14 -15.78 -1.98 -6.89
N PHE A 15 -16.02 -2.80 -7.92
CA PHE A 15 -17.23 -2.69 -8.73
C PHE A 15 -18.43 -3.15 -7.89
N ILE A 16 -19.26 -2.20 -7.45
CA ILE A 16 -20.64 -2.51 -7.05
C ILE A 16 -21.48 -2.36 -8.31
N ASP A 17 -21.66 -3.45 -9.05
CA ASP A 17 -22.57 -3.48 -10.19
C ASP A 17 -24.02 -3.34 -9.71
N TYR A 18 -24.55 -2.12 -9.77
CA TYR A 18 -25.94 -1.86 -10.11
C TYR A 18 -25.94 -0.70 -11.13
N PHE A 19 -26.01 -1.07 -12.42
CA PHE A 19 -26.10 -0.23 -13.63
C PHE A 19 -24.81 0.40 -14.22
N GLY A 20 -24.21 -0.29 -15.21
CA GLY A 20 -23.90 0.29 -16.54
C GLY A 20 -22.58 1.07 -16.79
N PHE A 21 -21.64 0.38 -17.46
CA PHE A 21 -20.60 0.85 -18.43
C PHE A 21 -19.14 1.20 -18.01
N MET A 22 -18.23 0.35 -18.53
CA MET A 22 -16.88 0.47 -19.15
C MET A 22 -15.54 0.76 -18.40
N ALA A 23 -14.67 -0.29 -18.45
CA ALA A 23 -13.19 -0.39 -18.62
C ALA A 23 -12.24 0.31 -17.61
N TYR A 24 -11.19 -0.32 -17.02
CA TYR A 24 -10.06 -1.09 -17.61
C TYR A 24 -9.56 -2.27 -16.73
N SER A 25 -8.86 -3.23 -17.36
CA SER A 25 -8.21 -4.44 -16.82
C SER A 25 -6.78 -4.16 -16.29
N ASN A 26 -6.22 -4.84 -15.27
CA ASN A 26 -6.06 -6.29 -15.10
C ASN A 26 -5.72 -6.68 -13.63
N TYR A 27 -6.26 -7.83 -13.19
CA TYR A 27 -5.92 -8.65 -12.01
C TYR A 27 -6.49 -8.28 -10.61
N ILE A 28 -7.75 -8.68 -10.35
CA ILE A 28 -8.16 -9.20 -9.03
C ILE A 28 -8.78 -10.59 -9.23
N LYS A 29 -8.10 -11.65 -8.81
CA LYS A 29 -8.72 -12.95 -8.58
C LYS A 29 -8.22 -13.54 -7.27
N LEU A 30 -8.87 -13.17 -6.16
CA LEU A 30 -9.06 -14.09 -5.05
C LEU A 30 -10.20 -13.63 -4.11
N PHE A 31 -11.44 -13.96 -4.45
CA PHE A 31 -12.50 -14.05 -3.44
C PHE A 31 -13.16 -15.42 -3.54
N CYS A 32 -13.01 -16.22 -2.47
CA CYS A 32 -13.87 -17.38 -2.29
C CYS A 32 -15.33 -16.89 -2.27
N LYS A 33 -16.26 -17.51 -3.01
CA LYS A 33 -17.69 -17.09 -3.04
C LYS A 33 -18.30 -16.90 -1.64
N LYS A 34 -17.84 -17.67 -0.66
CA LYS A 34 -18.25 -17.57 0.75
C LYS A 34 -17.74 -16.31 1.45
N SER A 35 -16.56 -15.83 1.06
CA SER A 35 -15.95 -14.60 1.56
C SER A 35 -16.58 -13.35 0.95
N LEU A 36 -16.96 -13.42 -0.33
CA LEU A 36 -17.67 -12.32 -1.01
C LEU A 36 -19.06 -12.10 -0.39
N LYS A 37 -19.83 -13.17 -0.14
CA LYS A 37 -21.14 -13.04 0.52
C LYS A 37 -21.01 -12.43 1.93
N LYS A 38 -20.04 -12.89 2.73
CA LYS A 38 -19.79 -12.32 4.05
C LYS A 38 -19.37 -10.84 4.00
N LEU A 39 -18.60 -10.45 2.99
CA LEU A 39 -18.20 -9.08 2.78
C LEU A 39 -19.41 -8.20 2.44
N LEU A 40 -20.29 -8.67 1.55
CA LEU A 40 -21.54 -8.00 1.21
C LEU A 40 -22.47 -7.89 2.43
N ASP A 41 -22.67 -8.99 3.17
CA ASP A 41 -23.47 -9.00 4.40
C ASP A 41 -22.92 -8.04 5.47
N TYR A 42 -21.59 -7.83 5.49
CA TYR A 42 -20.96 -6.83 6.36
C TYR A 42 -21.19 -5.41 5.87
N PHE A 43 -21.01 -5.14 4.58
CA PHE A 43 -21.27 -3.80 4.01
C PHE A 43 -22.73 -3.37 4.24
N ASP A 44 -23.68 -4.28 4.05
CA ASP A 44 -25.09 -4.02 4.35
C ASP A 44 -25.31 -3.64 5.82
N LYS A 45 -24.60 -4.27 6.75
CA LYS A 45 -24.65 -3.93 8.19
C LYS A 45 -23.89 -2.64 8.52
N ALA A 46 -22.75 -2.41 7.89
CA ALA A 46 -21.91 -1.24 8.10
C ALA A 46 -22.55 0.04 7.53
N LEU A 47 -23.38 -0.08 6.49
CA LEU A 47 -24.23 1.02 5.99
C LEU A 47 -25.32 1.42 7.00
N VAL A 48 -25.70 0.51 7.91
CA VAL A 48 -26.72 0.74 8.95
C VAL A 48 -26.09 1.26 10.26
N ASP A 49 -24.82 0.95 10.53
CA ASP A 49 -24.09 1.44 11.70
C ASP A 49 -23.59 2.89 11.47
N ARG A 50 -24.19 3.84 12.21
CA ARG A 50 -23.97 5.29 12.05
C ARG A 50 -22.66 5.81 12.67
N ASN A 51 -21.86 4.95 13.29
CA ASN A 51 -20.53 5.33 13.78
C ASN A 51 -19.53 5.39 12.62
N GLN A 52 -19.43 6.56 11.99
CA GLN A 52 -18.41 6.81 10.97
C GLN A 52 -17.00 6.75 11.57
N THR A 53 -16.39 5.57 11.54
CA THR A 53 -14.94 5.46 11.72
C THR A 53 -14.27 6.24 10.59
N ILE A 54 -13.34 7.12 10.93
CA ILE A 54 -12.58 7.90 9.94
C ILE A 54 -11.68 6.93 9.16
N SER A 55 -11.76 6.96 7.83
CA SER A 55 -10.80 6.30 6.94
C SER A 55 -9.69 7.29 6.59
N TYR A 56 -8.47 6.79 6.47
CA TYR A 56 -7.30 7.54 6.05
C TYR A 56 -6.86 7.20 4.62
N SER A 57 -7.35 6.09 4.09
CA SER A 57 -7.06 5.68 2.72
C SER A 57 -7.90 6.45 1.71
N GLN A 58 -7.55 6.37 0.43
CA GLN A 58 -8.18 7.16 -0.61
C GLN A 58 -9.60 6.67 -0.92
N TYR A 59 -9.83 5.35 -0.88
CA TYR A 59 -11.08 4.71 -1.27
C TYR A 59 -11.66 3.79 -0.19
N GLY A 60 -11.21 3.89 1.07
CA GLY A 60 -11.71 3.09 2.19
C GLY A 60 -11.13 1.69 2.33
N GLU A 61 -10.05 1.38 1.61
CA GLU A 61 -9.27 0.14 1.68
C GLU A 61 -8.93 -0.25 3.12
N ASP A 62 -8.54 0.71 3.96
CA ASP A 62 -8.16 0.47 5.35
C ASP A 62 -9.28 -0.19 6.19
N LYS A 63 -10.53 0.23 5.97
CA LYS A 63 -11.73 -0.37 6.60
C LYS A 63 -12.02 -1.77 6.06
N ILE A 64 -11.86 -1.96 4.76
CA ILE A 64 -12.04 -3.27 4.11
C ILE A 64 -11.05 -4.26 4.70
N ILE A 65 -9.78 -3.86 4.88
CA ILE A 65 -8.76 -4.71 5.49
C ILE A 65 -9.12 -5.07 6.92
N LEU A 66 -9.50 -4.09 7.76
CA LEU A 66 -9.88 -4.38 9.14
C LEU A 66 -11.06 -5.35 9.22
N THR A 67 -12.03 -5.19 8.31
CA THR A 67 -13.16 -6.11 8.17
C THR A 67 -12.69 -7.52 7.82
N MET A 68 -11.79 -7.65 6.85
CA MET A 68 -11.25 -8.95 6.46
C MET A 68 -10.48 -9.61 7.60
N LEU A 69 -9.62 -8.86 8.29
CA LEU A 69 -8.86 -9.36 9.43
C LEU A 69 -9.77 -9.95 10.51
N ASP A 70 -10.86 -9.26 10.84
CA ASP A 70 -11.86 -9.73 11.80
C ASP A 70 -12.61 -10.97 11.29
N LEU A 71 -13.11 -10.94 10.06
CA LEU A 71 -13.84 -12.05 9.44
C LEU A 71 -13.03 -13.35 9.39
N TYR A 72 -11.71 -13.24 9.18
CA TYR A 72 -10.78 -14.36 9.16
C TYR A 72 -10.14 -14.65 10.53
N LYS A 73 -10.45 -13.86 11.56
CA LYS A 73 -9.89 -13.96 12.91
C LYS A 73 -8.36 -13.98 12.91
N VAL A 74 -7.75 -13.17 12.05
CA VAL A 74 -6.29 -13.05 11.94
C VAL A 74 -5.76 -12.43 13.23
N LYS A 75 -4.91 -13.16 13.94
CA LYS A 75 -4.35 -12.70 15.22
C LYS A 75 -3.03 -12.00 14.99
N GLN A 76 -2.89 -10.81 15.58
CA GLN A 76 -1.66 -10.00 15.51
C GLN A 76 -1.17 -9.79 14.07
N PRO A 77 -2.03 -9.30 13.15
CA PRO A 77 -1.64 -9.12 11.76
C PRO A 77 -0.47 -8.14 11.64
N LYS A 78 0.35 -8.34 10.60
CA LYS A 78 1.40 -7.41 10.19
C LYS A 78 1.16 -6.94 8.76
N TYR A 79 1.41 -5.67 8.50
CA TYR A 79 1.39 -5.12 7.15
C TYR A 79 2.78 -4.73 6.66
N MET A 80 2.91 -4.67 5.34
CA MET A 80 3.97 -3.96 4.64
C MET A 80 3.33 -3.02 3.62
N ASP A 81 3.79 -1.77 3.61
CA ASP A 81 3.30 -0.69 2.76
C ASP A 81 4.46 -0.19 1.89
N ILE A 82 4.48 -0.56 0.61
CA ILE A 82 5.51 -0.18 -0.36
C ILE A 82 4.99 0.99 -1.17
N GLY A 83 5.71 2.12 -1.15
CA GLY A 83 5.21 3.38 -1.69
C GLY A 83 4.26 4.08 -0.71
N ALA A 84 4.60 4.08 0.58
CA ALA A 84 3.66 4.45 1.65
C ALA A 84 3.18 5.92 1.62
N TYR A 85 3.85 6.80 0.85
CA TYR A 85 3.56 8.21 0.59
C TYR A 85 3.50 9.11 1.83
N HIS A 86 2.51 8.97 2.70
CA HIS A 86 2.32 9.82 3.87
C HIS A 86 1.73 9.04 5.05
N PRO A 87 2.11 9.32 6.30
CA PRO A 87 1.63 8.57 7.48
C PRO A 87 0.13 8.69 7.80
N PHE A 88 -0.64 9.47 7.02
CA PHE A 88 -2.04 9.80 7.31
C PHE A 88 -2.85 10.08 6.04
N LYS A 89 -2.34 10.96 5.16
CA LYS A 89 -3.02 11.33 3.92
C LYS A 89 -2.92 10.19 2.92
N PHE A 90 -4.07 9.69 2.44
CA PHE A 90 -4.14 8.54 1.51
C PHE A 90 -3.43 7.29 2.04
N SER A 91 -3.34 7.15 3.36
CA SER A 91 -2.60 6.05 3.98
C SER A 91 -3.51 4.85 4.17
N ASN A 92 -3.18 3.76 3.49
CA ASN A 92 -3.84 2.47 3.65
C ASN A 92 -3.61 1.83 5.04
N THR A 93 -2.60 2.30 5.78
CA THR A 93 -2.13 1.69 7.02
C THR A 93 -2.29 2.59 8.25
N ALA A 94 -2.76 3.83 8.07
CA ALA A 94 -2.97 4.77 9.17
C ALA A 94 -4.01 4.31 10.18
N LEU A 95 -5.17 3.84 9.69
CA LEU A 95 -6.23 3.30 10.56
C LEU A 95 -5.80 2.01 11.26
N LEU A 96 -5.07 1.12 10.56
CA LEU A 96 -4.56 -0.14 11.13
C LEU A 96 -3.66 0.14 12.33
N TYR A 97 -2.73 1.07 12.19
CA TYR A 97 -1.84 1.47 13.27
C TYR A 97 -2.55 2.13 14.45
N LYS A 98 -3.57 2.95 14.18
CA LYS A 98 -4.41 3.50 15.25
C LYS A 98 -5.09 2.38 16.04
N ASN A 99 -5.41 1.25 15.39
CA ASN A 99 -5.96 0.05 16.02
C ASN A 99 -4.88 -0.90 16.61
N GLY A 100 -3.64 -0.43 16.78
CA GLY A 100 -2.59 -1.22 17.44
C GLY A 100 -1.84 -2.21 16.53
N ILE A 101 -2.24 -2.34 15.25
CA ILE A 101 -1.56 -3.16 14.26
C ILE A 101 -0.22 -2.50 13.91
N ARG A 102 0.85 -3.27 13.72
CA ARG A 102 2.19 -2.73 13.42
C ARG A 102 2.73 -3.38 12.16
N GLY A 103 3.55 -2.62 11.43
CA GLY A 103 4.09 -3.09 10.17
C GLY A 103 5.35 -2.37 9.73
N ILE A 104 5.62 -2.50 8.43
CA ILE A 104 6.76 -1.88 7.76
C ILE A 104 6.23 -0.87 6.74
N ASN A 105 6.70 0.37 6.81
CA ASN A 105 6.45 1.38 5.79
C ASN A 105 7.74 1.61 4.99
N ILE A 106 7.65 1.55 3.68
CA ILE A 106 8.76 1.74 2.76
C ILE A 106 8.44 2.94 1.89
N GLU A 107 9.22 4.01 2.07
CA GLU A 107 8.97 5.31 1.45
C GLU A 107 10.28 5.91 0.93
N PRO A 108 10.45 6.04 -0.40
CA PRO A 108 11.68 6.55 -0.99
C PRO A 108 11.90 8.06 -0.78
N ASP A 109 10.87 8.90 -0.68
CA ASP A 109 11.01 10.35 -0.47
C ASP A 109 11.50 10.65 0.97
N PRO A 110 12.73 11.17 1.16
CA PRO A 110 13.25 11.48 2.49
C PRO A 110 12.41 12.52 3.24
N ARG A 111 11.64 13.37 2.53
CA ARG A 111 10.73 14.34 3.16
C ARG A 111 9.57 13.62 3.85
N GLN A 112 8.98 12.65 3.17
CA GLN A 112 7.87 11.86 3.67
C GLN A 112 8.32 10.87 4.73
N PHE A 113 9.47 10.23 4.53
CA PHE A 113 10.09 9.35 5.52
C PHE A 113 10.28 10.02 6.89
N ARG A 114 10.70 11.30 6.93
CA ARG A 114 10.81 12.04 8.21
C ARG A 114 9.47 12.16 8.94
N LEU A 115 8.36 12.25 8.20
CA LEU A 115 7.01 12.25 8.80
C LEU A 115 6.70 10.88 9.40
N PHE A 116 7.04 9.79 8.71
CA PHE A 116 6.92 8.43 9.27
C PHE A 116 7.73 8.29 10.56
N GLN A 117 8.99 8.71 10.59
CA GLN A 117 9.79 8.67 11.83
C GLN A 117 9.15 9.46 12.99
N LYS A 118 8.46 10.57 12.68
CA LYS A 118 7.79 11.39 13.70
C LYS A 118 6.49 10.74 14.21
N TYR A 119 5.64 10.26 13.32
CA TYR A 119 4.26 9.88 13.63
C TYR A 119 4.02 8.36 13.72
N ARG A 120 4.94 7.56 13.19
CA ARG A 120 4.85 6.10 13.03
C ARG A 120 5.96 5.37 13.78
N LYS A 121 6.29 5.84 14.99
CA LYS A 121 7.44 5.37 15.78
C LYS A 121 7.39 3.88 16.15
N ASN A 122 6.21 3.28 16.19
CA ASN A 122 6.04 1.86 16.51
C ASN A 122 6.09 0.95 15.26
N ASP A 123 6.12 1.55 14.06
CA ASP A 123 6.38 0.82 12.83
C ASP A 123 7.88 0.79 12.54
N ILE A 124 8.30 -0.18 11.72
CA ILE A 124 9.58 -0.12 11.04
C ILE A 124 9.39 0.80 9.84
N ASN A 125 10.17 1.88 9.74
CA ASN A 125 10.10 2.81 8.62
C ASN A 125 11.43 2.77 7.87
N LEU A 126 11.40 2.58 6.56
CA LEU A 126 12.59 2.46 5.70
C LEU A 126 12.57 3.54 4.61
N ASN A 127 13.67 4.26 4.45
CA ASN A 127 13.84 5.27 3.39
C ASN A 127 14.55 4.67 2.17
N ILE A 128 13.87 3.75 1.50
CA ILE A 128 14.38 3.01 0.34
C ILE A 128 13.26 2.85 -0.70
N GLY A 129 13.62 2.52 -1.93
CA GLY A 129 12.68 1.96 -2.92
C GLY A 129 12.68 0.43 -2.91
N ILE A 130 11.66 -0.18 -3.51
CA ILE A 130 11.65 -1.63 -3.77
C ILE A 130 11.81 -1.89 -5.27
N PHE A 131 12.77 -2.74 -5.62
CA PHE A 131 13.15 -3.10 -6.98
C PHE A 131 13.45 -4.60 -7.09
N THR A 132 13.74 -5.07 -8.31
CA THR A 132 14.11 -6.47 -8.59
C THR A 132 15.51 -6.83 -8.07
N GLU A 133 16.36 -5.84 -7.79
CA GLU A 133 17.70 -6.03 -7.27
C GLU A 133 18.09 -4.91 -6.29
N LYS A 134 19.05 -5.22 -5.39
CA LYS A 134 19.65 -4.24 -4.49
C LYS A 134 20.51 -3.25 -5.28
N GLY A 135 20.49 -1.98 -4.90
CA GLY A 135 21.37 -0.99 -5.51
C GLY A 135 20.98 0.43 -5.17
N LYS A 136 21.29 1.34 -6.10
CA LYS A 136 20.86 2.73 -6.04
C LYS A 136 20.21 3.12 -7.34
N ILE A 137 19.02 3.71 -7.28
CA ILE A 137 18.26 4.16 -8.45
C ILE A 137 18.03 5.66 -8.36
N ARG A 138 17.98 6.32 -9.52
CA ARG A 138 17.65 7.74 -9.60
C ARG A 138 16.17 7.93 -9.29
N TYR A 139 15.89 8.89 -8.42
CA TYR A 139 14.55 9.25 -7.98
C TYR A 139 14.31 10.73 -8.27
N TYR A 140 13.20 11.02 -8.93
CA TYR A 140 12.81 12.36 -9.36
C TYR A 140 11.83 12.94 -8.35
N GLN A 141 12.20 14.05 -7.72
CA GLN A 141 11.37 14.71 -6.73
C GLN A 141 10.71 15.97 -7.30
N PHE A 142 9.44 16.15 -6.97
CA PHE A 142 8.63 17.30 -7.34
C PHE A 142 8.20 18.10 -6.11
N GLU A 143 7.76 19.34 -6.34
CA GLU A 143 7.22 20.21 -5.29
C GLU A 143 6.05 19.55 -4.58
N ARG A 144 5.23 18.83 -5.34
CA ARG A 144 4.14 17.98 -4.87
C ARG A 144 4.62 16.53 -4.84
N SER A 145 4.82 15.97 -3.63
CA SER A 145 5.40 14.64 -3.44
C SER A 145 4.60 13.51 -4.09
N GLU A 146 3.31 13.70 -4.33
CA GLU A 146 2.46 12.71 -5.03
C GLU A 146 2.85 12.47 -6.50
N TYR A 147 3.78 13.25 -7.06
CA TYR A 147 4.32 13.03 -8.41
C TYR A 147 5.78 12.59 -8.41
N ASN A 148 6.37 12.33 -7.25
CA ASN A 148 7.72 11.79 -7.23
C ASN A 148 7.72 10.39 -7.84
N THR A 149 8.78 10.04 -8.56
CA THR A 149 8.80 8.77 -9.29
C THR A 149 10.23 8.28 -9.51
N PHE A 150 10.38 6.98 -9.72
CA PHE A 150 11.61 6.39 -10.24
C PHE A 150 11.66 6.39 -11.78
N SER A 151 10.54 6.65 -12.46
CA SER A 151 10.45 6.62 -13.92
C SER A 151 10.86 7.96 -14.54
N GLU A 152 11.88 7.92 -15.39
CA GLU A 152 12.31 9.10 -16.16
C GLU A 152 11.21 9.61 -17.09
N GLU A 153 10.45 8.69 -17.70
CA GLU A 153 9.33 9.04 -18.57
C GLU A 153 8.21 9.74 -17.78
N ALA A 154 7.83 9.21 -16.61
CA ALA A 154 6.81 9.82 -15.75
C ALA A 154 7.28 11.19 -15.25
N SER A 155 8.56 11.34 -14.92
CA SER A 155 9.18 12.62 -14.56
C SER A 155 9.08 13.64 -15.69
N PHE A 156 9.40 13.25 -16.93
CA PHE A 156 9.29 14.10 -18.10
C PHE A 156 7.84 14.53 -18.38
N ASN A 157 6.88 13.61 -18.28
CA ASN A 157 5.46 13.90 -18.47
C ASN A 157 4.92 14.84 -17.38
N THR A 158 5.36 14.66 -16.13
CA THR A 158 5.01 15.53 -15.00
C THR A 158 5.49 16.97 -15.22
N VAL A 159 6.72 17.14 -15.71
CA VAL A 159 7.25 18.47 -16.08
C VAL A 159 6.43 19.10 -17.20
N LYS A 160 6.03 18.32 -18.23
CA LYS A 160 5.16 18.81 -19.32
C LYS A 160 3.80 19.28 -18.84
N GLN A 161 3.27 18.69 -17.77
CA GLN A 161 2.03 19.12 -17.13
C GLN A 161 2.19 20.41 -16.30
N GLY A 162 3.39 21.01 -16.28
CA GLY A 162 3.68 22.26 -15.57
C GLY A 162 4.02 22.08 -14.10
N ILE A 163 4.20 20.84 -13.63
CA ILE A 163 4.55 20.56 -12.24
C ILE A 163 6.06 20.68 -12.07
N LYS A 164 6.48 21.47 -11.08
CA LYS A 164 7.89 21.82 -10.87
C LYS A 164 8.67 20.64 -10.27
N LYS A 165 9.67 20.16 -11.01
CA LYS A 165 10.73 19.26 -10.50
C LYS A 165 11.65 20.05 -9.57
N ILE A 166 11.91 19.52 -8.38
CA ILE A 166 12.73 20.18 -7.35
C ILE A 166 14.14 19.60 -7.25
N SER A 167 14.31 18.30 -7.48
CA SER A 167 15.59 17.62 -7.35
C SER A 167 15.58 16.25 -8.02
N GLU A 168 16.78 15.74 -8.27
CA GLU A 168 17.04 14.35 -8.61
C GLU A 168 18.02 13.80 -7.60
N ILE A 169 17.66 12.72 -6.93
CA ILE A 169 18.48 12.11 -5.88
C ILE A 169 18.70 10.64 -6.17
N SER A 170 19.76 10.07 -5.61
CA SER A 170 20.01 8.64 -5.65
C SER A 170 19.45 8.01 -4.38
N ILE A 171 18.49 7.10 -4.53
CA ILE A 171 17.83 6.39 -3.43
C ILE A 171 18.33 4.96 -3.41
N ASP A 172 18.64 4.45 -2.22
CA ASP A 172 18.92 3.04 -2.01
C ASP A 172 17.67 2.21 -2.31
N VAL A 173 17.83 1.11 -3.01
CA VAL A 173 16.75 0.18 -3.32
C VAL A 173 17.10 -1.23 -2.85
N ASP A 174 16.08 -1.98 -2.49
CA ASP A 174 16.19 -3.38 -2.05
C ASP A 174 15.08 -4.23 -2.66
N THR A 175 15.15 -5.54 -2.50
CA THR A 175 14.12 -6.48 -2.97
C THR A 175 13.12 -6.79 -1.88
N TYR A 176 11.87 -7.02 -2.26
CA TYR A 176 10.82 -7.47 -1.34
C TYR A 176 11.27 -8.71 -0.54
N THR A 177 11.83 -9.70 -1.24
CA THR A 177 12.34 -10.94 -0.64
C THR A 177 13.38 -10.66 0.43
N ASN A 178 14.33 -9.76 0.16
CA ASN A 178 15.35 -9.41 1.12
C ASN A 178 14.76 -8.74 2.37
N ILE A 179 13.81 -7.81 2.19
CA ILE A 179 13.14 -7.17 3.33
C ILE A 179 12.37 -8.19 4.17
N VAL A 180 11.66 -9.13 3.55
CA VAL A 180 10.95 -10.20 4.27
C VAL A 180 11.93 -11.06 5.07
N LEU A 181 13.07 -11.45 4.47
CA LEU A 181 14.10 -12.23 5.15
C LEU A 181 14.70 -11.46 6.35
N GLU A 182 15.15 -10.23 6.13
CA GLU A 182 15.89 -9.46 7.13
C GLU A 182 15.01 -8.84 8.22
N ARG A 183 13.77 -8.43 7.89
CA ARG A 183 12.91 -7.65 8.80
C ARG A 183 11.75 -8.45 9.37
N LEU A 184 11.35 -9.53 8.69
CA LEU A 184 10.25 -10.38 9.10
C LEU A 184 10.67 -11.84 9.34
N ASN A 185 11.97 -12.13 9.43
CA ASN A 185 12.53 -13.46 9.64
C ASN A 185 12.04 -14.50 8.62
N GLY A 186 11.88 -14.07 7.36
CA GLY A 186 11.41 -14.91 6.26
C GLY A 186 9.91 -15.18 6.26
N ILE A 187 9.14 -14.57 7.16
CA ILE A 187 7.68 -14.71 7.22
C ILE A 187 7.03 -13.53 6.49
N PRO A 188 6.30 -13.75 5.38
CA PRO A 188 5.60 -12.67 4.68
C PRO A 188 4.59 -11.93 5.58
N PRO A 189 4.29 -10.65 5.30
CA PRO A 189 3.24 -9.93 6.00
C PRO A 189 1.85 -10.50 5.65
N ASP A 190 0.89 -10.36 6.57
CA ASP A 190 -0.51 -10.73 6.33
C ASP A 190 -1.17 -9.82 5.29
N ILE A 191 -0.71 -8.55 5.24
CA ILE A 191 -1.22 -7.51 4.36
C ILE A 191 -0.04 -6.90 3.60
N LEU A 192 -0.14 -6.85 2.27
CA LEU A 192 0.82 -6.15 1.43
C LEU A 192 0.10 -5.10 0.59
N PHE A 193 0.45 -3.85 0.79
CA PHE A 193 0.14 -2.75 -0.13
C PHE A 193 1.37 -2.53 -1.02
N LEU A 194 1.12 -2.49 -2.32
CA LEU A 194 2.16 -2.35 -3.33
C LEU A 194 1.76 -1.24 -4.29
N ASP A 195 2.50 -0.15 -4.20
CA ASP A 195 2.48 0.96 -5.15
C ASP A 195 3.92 1.22 -5.60
N ALA A 196 4.36 0.42 -6.58
CA ALA A 196 5.70 0.51 -7.13
C ALA A 196 5.71 1.07 -8.56
N GLU A 197 4.69 1.87 -8.90
CA GLU A 197 4.53 2.56 -10.19
C GLU A 197 4.82 1.68 -11.42
N GLY A 198 4.22 0.49 -11.48
CA GLY A 198 4.27 -0.39 -12.65
C GLY A 198 5.35 -1.49 -12.61
N LEU A 199 6.18 -1.54 -11.55
CA LEU A 199 7.12 -2.64 -11.29
C LEU A 199 6.53 -3.73 -10.39
N ASP A 200 5.24 -3.63 -10.05
CA ASP A 200 4.57 -4.41 -9.02
C ASP A 200 4.72 -5.92 -9.23
N PHE A 201 4.51 -6.39 -10.46
CA PHE A 201 4.64 -7.81 -10.78
C PHE A 201 6.09 -8.31 -10.79
N ALA A 202 7.04 -7.44 -11.16
CA ALA A 202 8.46 -7.80 -11.19
C ALA A 202 9.02 -7.93 -9.77
N ILE A 203 8.54 -7.09 -8.84
CA ILE A 203 8.96 -7.07 -7.43
C ILE A 203 8.52 -8.33 -6.67
N LEU A 204 7.40 -8.95 -7.07
CA LEU A 204 6.86 -10.14 -6.41
C LEU A 204 7.43 -11.48 -6.92
N LYS A 205 8.33 -11.46 -7.90
CA LYS A 205 9.04 -12.65 -8.40
C LYS A 205 10.35 -12.89 -7.65
#